data_AF-W2N3F6-F1
#
_entry.id   AF-W2N3F6-F1
#
_cell.length_a   1.000
_cell.length_b   1.000
_cell.length_c   1.000
_cell.angle_alpha   90.00
_cell.angle_beta   90.00
_cell.angle_gamma   90.00
#
_symmetry.space_group_name_H-M   'P 1'
#
loop_
_entity.id
_entity.type
_entity.pdbx_description
1 polymer ?
#
loop_
_entity_poly.entity_id
_entity_poly.type
_entity_poly.pdbx_seq_one_letter_code
_entity_poly.pdbx_strand_id
1 'polypeptide(L)'
;MSDFFLSVEEQRSFERDLLEFQSECALPVYFIEKPSTKRLFARMPQYGLPSRKELGDRILKTIAETAEQASNANLRERQEETGGRVNFL
;
A
#
# COMPACT_ATOMS: atom_id res chain seq x y z
N MET A 1 -17.96 -23.36 7.43
CA MET A 1 -17.00 -23.07 6.34
C MET A 1 -16.47 -21.69 6.64
N SER A 2 -15.21 -21.55 7.05
CA SER A 2 -14.66 -20.22 7.34
C SER A 2 -14.55 -19.45 6.04
N ASP A 3 -14.92 -18.17 6.07
CA ASP A 3 -14.84 -17.28 4.92
C ASP A 3 -13.41 -17.29 4.38
N PHE A 4 -13.28 -17.67 3.11
CA PHE A 4 -11.99 -17.93 2.44
C PHE A 4 -11.24 -16.64 2.07
N PHE A 5 -11.63 -15.50 2.62
CA PHE A 5 -11.13 -14.17 2.27
C PHE A 5 -10.35 -13.56 3.42
N LEU A 6 -9.34 -12.77 3.08
CA LEU A 6 -8.62 -11.96 4.04
C LEU A 6 -9.55 -11.01 4.80
N SER A 7 -9.19 -10.70 6.04
CA SER A 7 -9.76 -9.56 6.73
C SER A 7 -9.46 -8.26 5.96
N VAL A 8 -10.22 -7.20 6.24
CA VAL A 8 -10.01 -5.89 5.59
C VAL A 8 -8.59 -5.37 5.81
N GLU A 9 -8.03 -5.62 7.00
CA GLU A 9 -6.68 -5.18 7.37
C GLU A 9 -5.62 -5.97 6.61
N GLU A 10 -5.75 -7.30 6.53
CA GLU A 10 -4.84 -8.15 5.77
C GLU A 10 -4.91 -7.85 4.26
N GLN A 11 -6.10 -7.57 3.72
CA GLN A 11 -6.27 -7.18 2.32
C GLN A 11 -5.57 -5.84 2.04
N ARG A 12 -5.67 -4.86 2.94
CA ARG A 12 -4.95 -3.58 2.82
C ARG A 12 -3.44 -3.75 2.91
N SER A 13 -2.96 -4.63 3.80
CA SER A 13 -1.53 -4.96 3.88
C SER A 13 -1.04 -5.56 2.57
N PHE A 14 -1.78 -6.51 2.02
CA PHE A 14 -1.47 -7.12 0.72
C PHE A 14 -1.45 -6.11 -0.43
N GLU A 15 -2.41 -5.20 -0.49
CA GLU A 15 -2.47 -4.14 -1.50
C GLU A 15 -1.24 -3.22 -1.44
N ARG A 16 -0.76 -2.92 -0.22
CA ARG A 16 0.46 -2.17 -0.01
C ARG A 16 1.70 -2.96 -0.45
N ASP A 17 1.81 -4.22 -0.04
CA ASP A 17 2.93 -5.09 -0.42
C ASP A 17 3.03 -5.25 -1.95
N LEU A 18 1.89 -5.28 -2.66
CA LEU A 18 1.85 -5.31 -4.12
C LEU A 18 2.43 -4.04 -4.76
N LEU A 19 2.15 -2.86 -4.20
CA LEU A 19 2.68 -1.59 -4.70
C LEU A 19 4.18 -1.47 -4.42
N GLU A 20 4.61 -1.86 -3.23
CA GLU A 20 6.03 -1.92 -2.86
C GLU A 20 6.78 -2.87 -3.80
N PHE A 21 6.26 -4.08 -4.01
CA PHE A 21 6.81 -5.05 -4.94
C PHE A 21 6.87 -4.51 -6.38
N GLN A 22 5.82 -3.83 -6.84
CA GLN A 22 5.82 -3.19 -8.17
C GLN A 22 6.96 -2.17 -8.28
N SER A 23 7.15 -1.34 -7.26
CA SER A 23 8.17 -0.29 -7.21
C SER A 23 9.59 -0.89 -7.17
N GLU A 24 9.84 -1.80 -6.23
CA GLU A 24 11.16 -2.43 -6.01
C GLU A 24 11.64 -3.22 -7.23
N CYS A 25 10.73 -3.93 -7.89
CA CYS A 25 11.04 -4.71 -9.09
C CYS A 25 10.94 -3.90 -10.39
N ALA A 26 10.69 -2.59 -10.32
CA ALA A 26 10.48 -1.71 -11.46
C ALA A 26 9.46 -2.28 -12.48
N LEU A 27 8.38 -2.88 -11.96
CA LEU A 27 7.37 -3.52 -12.79
C LEU A 27 6.49 -2.47 -13.48
N PRO A 28 6.05 -2.74 -14.72
CA PRO A 28 5.13 -1.85 -15.41
C PRO A 28 3.79 -1.77 -14.65
N VAL A 29 3.12 -0.62 -14.73
CA VAL A 29 1.82 -0.37 -14.08
C VAL A 29 0.76 -1.43 -14.42
N TYR A 30 0.83 -2.03 -15.60
CA TYR A 30 -0.10 -3.08 -16.04
C TYR A 30 0.32 -4.51 -15.64
N PHE A 31 1.33 -4.71 -14.78
CA PHE A 31 1.81 -6.06 -14.40
C PHE A 31 0.69 -6.91 -13.77
N ILE A 32 -0.20 -6.27 -13.01
CA ILE A 32 -1.33 -6.90 -12.32
C ILE A 32 -2.35 -7.48 -13.31
N GLU A 33 -2.40 -6.93 -14.53
CA GLU A 33 -3.30 -7.38 -15.59
C GLU A 33 -2.71 -8.52 -16.42
N LYS A 34 -1.40 -8.80 -16.31
CA LYS A 34 -0.74 -9.84 -17.10
C LYS A 34 -1.33 -11.22 -16.80
N PRO A 35 -1.57 -12.06 -17.83
CA PRO A 35 -2.13 -13.41 -17.63
C PRO A 35 -1.31 -14.29 -16.66
N SER A 36 0.02 -14.15 -16.66
CA SER A 36 0.90 -14.86 -15.72
C SER A 36 0.64 -14.47 -14.26
N THR A 37 0.49 -13.18 -13.99
CA THR A 37 0.16 -12.65 -12.66
C THR A 37 -1.20 -13.16 -12.21
N LYS A 38 -2.22 -13.07 -13.08
CA LYS A 38 -3.55 -13.62 -12.79
C LYS A 38 -3.53 -15.12 -12.48
N ARG A 39 -2.76 -15.91 -13.24
CA ARG A 39 -2.60 -17.36 -12.95
C ARG A 39 -1.87 -17.63 -11.63
N LEU A 40 -0.92 -16.79 -11.25
CA LEU A 40 -0.23 -16.91 -9.97
C LEU A 40 -1.20 -16.69 -8.81
N PHE A 41 -1.97 -15.60 -8.85
CA PHE A 41 -2.94 -15.27 -7.80
C PHE A 41 -4.21 -16.13 -7.83
N ALA A 42 -4.55 -16.76 -8.96
CA ALA A 42 -5.64 -17.75 -9.00
C ALA A 42 -5.39 -18.97 -8.10
N ARG A 43 -4.14 -19.24 -7.71
CA ARG A 43 -3.77 -20.29 -6.74
C ARG A 43 -3.93 -19.83 -5.29
N MET A 44 -4.16 -18.55 -5.06
CA MET A 44 -4.27 -17.92 -3.75
C MET A 44 -5.54 -17.05 -3.72
N PRO A 45 -6.73 -17.68 -3.85
CA PRO A 45 -8.00 -16.97 -4.07
C PRO A 45 -8.42 -16.08 -2.90
N GLN A 46 -7.81 -16.25 -1.72
CA GLN A 46 -8.03 -15.40 -0.57
C GLN A 46 -7.55 -13.96 -0.77
N TYR A 47 -6.57 -13.75 -1.66
CA TYR A 47 -6.05 -12.43 -1.99
C TYR A 47 -6.88 -11.83 -3.13
N GLY A 48 -7.70 -10.83 -2.80
CA GLY A 48 -8.44 -10.08 -3.79
C GLY A 48 -7.48 -9.26 -4.65
N LEU A 49 -7.26 -9.64 -5.91
CA LEU A 49 -6.33 -8.91 -6.78
C LEU A 49 -6.97 -7.57 -7.20
N PRO A 50 -6.36 -6.41 -6.86
CA PRO A 50 -6.89 -5.14 -7.30
C PRO A 50 -6.74 -4.98 -8.81
N SER A 51 -7.65 -4.23 -9.42
CA SER A 51 -7.47 -3.76 -10.78
C SER A 51 -6.31 -2.76 -10.86
N ARG A 52 -5.75 -2.60 -12.06
CA ARG A 52 -4.73 -1.57 -12.33
C ARG A 52 -5.17 -0.18 -11.89
N LYS A 53 -6.44 0.15 -12.10
CA LYS A 53 -7.02 1.44 -11.71
C LYS A 53 -7.08 1.60 -10.20
N GLU A 54 -7.53 0.57 -9.48
CA GLU A 54 -7.55 0.62 -8.01
C GLU A 54 -6.15 0.78 -7.43
N LEU A 55 -5.19 0.02 -7.96
CA LEU A 55 -3.79 0.05 -7.55
C LEU A 55 -3.16 1.43 -7.79
N GLY A 56 -3.35 1.99 -8.99
CA GLY A 56 -2.75 3.26 -9.39
C GLY A 56 -3.45 4.51 -8.86
N ASP A 57 -4.72 4.42 -8.47
CA ASP A 57 -5.50 5.57 -7.99
C ASP A 57 -5.75 5.47 -6.49
N ARG A 58 -6.81 4.74 -6.09
CA ARG A 58 -7.34 4.73 -4.72
C ARG A 58 -6.30 4.22 -3.73
N ILE A 59 -5.68 3.08 -4.02
CA ILE A 59 -4.76 2.41 -3.10
C ILE A 59 -3.50 3.24 -2.93
N LEU A 60 -2.87 3.66 -4.04
CA LEU A 60 -1.69 4.52 -4.02
C LEU A 60 -1.96 5.81 -3.24
N LYS A 61 -3.10 6.45 -3.47
CA LYS A 61 -3.50 7.67 -2.75
C LYS A 61 -3.65 7.42 -1.24
N THR A 62 -4.36 6.38 -0.84
CA THR A 62 -4.53 6.06 0.59
C THR A 62 -3.21 5.78 1.29
N ILE A 63 -2.28 5.08 0.64
CA ILE A 63 -0.95 4.82 1.19
C ILE A 63 -0.15 6.13 1.31
N ALA A 64 -0.18 6.98 0.29
CA ALA A 64 0.49 8.27 0.30
C ALA A 64 -0.04 9.19 1.43
N GLU A 65 -1.36 9.29 1.57
CA GLU A 65 -1.99 10.07 2.65
C GLU A 65 -1.62 9.52 4.03
N THR A 66 -1.57 8.19 4.19
CA THR A 66 -1.18 7.55 5.45
C THR A 66 0.28 7.84 5.79
N ALA A 67 1.17 7.76 4.80
CA ALA A 67 2.59 8.07 4.96
C ALA A 67 2.81 9.55 5.31
N GLU A 68 2.08 10.46 4.65
CA GLU A 68 2.13 11.88 4.94
C GLU A 68 1.63 12.19 6.36
N GLN A 69 0.52 11.57 6.79
CA GLN A 69 0.00 11.73 8.14
C GLN A 69 0.99 11.23 9.20
N ALA A 70 1.63 10.08 8.98
CA ALA A 70 2.64 9.55 9.87
C ALA A 70 3.89 10.46 9.94
N SER A 71 4.33 10.98 8.80
CA SER A 71 5.42 11.96 8.73
C SER A 71 5.09 13.23 9.51
N ASN A 72 3.90 13.80 9.28
CA ASN A 72 3.44 15.02 9.96
C ASN A 72 3.30 14.83 11.47
N ALA A 73 2.83 13.65 11.92
CA ALA A 73 2.75 13.32 13.34
C ALA A 73 4.16 13.29 13.99
N ASN A 74 5.13 12.64 13.33
CA ASN A 74 6.51 12.60 13.79
C ASN A 74 7.15 14.00 13.85
N LEU A 75 6.90 14.84 12.84
CA LEU A 75 7.37 16.22 12.84
C LEU A 75 6.82 17.03 14.01
N ARG A 76 5.52 16.87 14.34
CA ARG A 76 4.91 17.55 15.48
C ARG A 76 5.54 17.11 16.80
N GLU A 77 5.73 15.81 17.00
CA GLU A 77 6.39 15.26 18.19
C GLU A 77 7.78 15.87 18.38
N ARG A 78 8.60 15.92 17.31
CA ARG A 78 9.93 16.53 17.36
C ARG A 78 9.92 18.05 17.59
N GLN A 79 8.94 18.75 17.03
CA GLN A 79 8.77 20.18 17.29
C GLN A 79 8.43 20.45 18.76
N GLU A 80 7.58 19.62 19.37
CA GLU A 80 7.26 19.68 20.79
C GLU A 80 8.49 19.39 21.66
N GLU A 81 9.23 18.32 21.36
CA GLU A 81 10.46 17.94 22.09
C GLU A 81 11.53 19.04 22.06
N THR A 82 11.71 19.69 20.91
CA THR A 82 12.71 20.75 20.73
C THR A 82 12.22 22.13 21.18
N GLY A 83 10.96 22.25 21.61
CA GLY A 83 10.32 23.54 21.90
C GLY A 83 10.35 24.50 20.70
N GLY A 84 10.27 23.96 19.47
CA GLY A 84 10.31 24.72 18.22
C GLY A 84 11.67 25.33 17.86
N ARG A 85 12.76 24.91 18.51
CA ARG A 85 14.11 25.47 18.28
C ARG A 85 14.81 24.91 17.04
N VAL A 86 14.32 23.80 16.50
CA VAL A 86 14.87 23.15 15.30
C VAL A 86 13.81 23.15 14.21
N ASN A 87 14.21 23.59 13.02
CA ASN A 87 13.37 23.52 11.82
C ASN A 87 13.60 22.16 11.14
N PHE A 88 12.54 21.38 10.98
CA PHE A 88 12.56 20.04 10.37
C PHE A 88 11.93 20.02 8.96
N LEU A 89 11.79 21.20 8.32
CA LEU A 89 11.35 21.37 6.93
C LEU A 89 12.41 20.95 5.91
#